data_AF-A0A6V8HDJ0-F1
#
_entry.id   AF-A0A6V8HDJ0-F1
#
_cell.length_a   1.000
_cell.length_b   1.000
_cell.length_c   1.000
_cell.angle_alpha   90.00
_cell.angle_beta   90.00
_cell.angle_gamma   90.00
#
_symmetry.space_group_name_H-M   'P 1'
#
loop_
_entity.id
_entity.type
_entity.pdbx_description
1 polymer ?
#
loop_
_entity_poly.entity_id
_entity_poly.type
_entity_poly.pdbx_seq_one_letter_code
_entity_poly.pdbx_strand_id
1 'polypeptide(L)'
;MALEQTAGQNVYKIKELGFPGCHRMFLPANRLVSFTKSPDVDIEPSSPILLATHAAIAQIMAAAGVARAINSLIEDFATLLGVEHLFYDGRTDEN
;
A
#
# COMPACT_ATOMS: atom_id res chain seq x y z
N MET A 1 0.01 1.77 2.16
CA MET A 1 1.49 1.69 2.02
C MET A 1 2.02 3.09 1.77
N ALA A 2 3.25 3.41 2.17
CA ALA A 2 3.93 4.67 1.89
C ALA A 2 5.37 4.44 1.39
N LEU A 3 5.94 5.45 0.74
CA LEU A 3 7.31 5.45 0.22
C LEU A 3 8.13 6.51 0.94
N GLU A 4 9.04 6.08 1.81
CA GLU A 4 9.92 6.98 2.56
C GLU A 4 11.21 7.22 1.78
N GLN A 5 11.64 8.48 1.72
CA GLN A 5 12.86 8.85 1.02
C GLN A 5 14.09 8.26 1.72
N THR A 6 15.03 7.74 0.93
CA THR A 6 16.33 7.31 1.42
C THR A 6 17.42 8.33 1.07
N ALA A 7 18.66 8.07 1.48
CA ALA A 7 19.81 8.89 1.06
C ALA A 7 20.11 8.78 -0.45
N GLY A 8 19.62 7.73 -1.12
CA GLY A 8 19.82 7.52 -2.55
C GLY A 8 18.85 8.33 -3.41
N GLN A 9 19.35 8.88 -4.53
CA GLN A 9 18.49 9.57 -5.50
C GLN A 9 17.49 8.59 -6.11
N ASN A 10 16.20 8.96 -6.07
CA ASN A 10 15.08 8.13 -6.56
C ASN A 10 14.94 6.75 -5.90
N VAL A 11 15.60 6.51 -4.77
CA VAL A 11 15.50 5.27 -4.00
C VAL A 11 14.63 5.52 -2.76
N TYR A 12 13.61 4.68 -2.58
CA TYR A 12 12.62 4.82 -1.53
C TYR A 12 12.44 3.51 -0.77
N LYS A 13 12.17 3.61 0.53
CA LYS A 13 11.83 2.49 1.38
C LYS A 13 10.32 2.35 1.47
N ILE A 14 9.82 1.17 1.17
CA ILE A 14 8.41 0.81 1.35
C ILE A 14 8.13 0.69 2.84
N LYS A 15 7.11 1.41 3.31
CA LYS A 15 6.58 1.29 4.66
C LYS A 15 5.12 0.87 4.63
N GLU A 16 4.84 -0.22 5.34
CA GLU A 16 3.49 -0.67 5.59
C GLU A 16 2.94 0.05 6.82
N LEU A 17 1.73 0.59 6.68
CA LEU A 17 1.09 1.43 7.69
C LEU A 17 -0.30 0.88 8.08
N GLY A 18 -0.55 -0.40 7.81
CA GLY A 18 -1.78 -1.10 8.19
C GLY A 18 -3.03 -0.74 7.38
N PHE A 19 -2.91 0.10 6.35
CA PHE A 19 -4.03 0.40 5.45
C PHE A 19 -4.40 -0.83 4.61
N PRO A 20 -5.69 -1.17 4.48
CA PRO A 20 -6.15 -2.25 3.64
C PRO A 20 -5.73 -1.98 2.19
N GLY A 21 -5.03 -2.95 1.59
CA GLY A 21 -4.66 -2.91 0.18
C GLY A 21 -5.73 -3.59 -0.66
N CYS A 22 -6.00 -3.06 -1.85
CA CYS A 22 -6.88 -3.70 -2.84
C CYS A 22 -6.17 -4.74 -3.72
N HIS A 23 -4.85 -4.89 -3.59
CA HIS A 23 -4.04 -5.76 -4.45
C HIS A 23 -3.06 -6.60 -3.63
N ARG A 24 -2.93 -7.88 -3.99
CA ARG A 24 -1.79 -8.71 -3.56
C ARG A 24 -0.57 -8.29 -4.38
N MET A 25 0.48 -7.86 -3.70
CA MET A 25 1.70 -7.37 -4.33
C MET A 25 2.89 -8.17 -3.81
N PHE A 26 3.79 -8.60 -4.69
CA PHE A 26 5.09 -9.11 -4.29
C PHE A 26 6.03 -7.93 -4.03
N LEU A 27 6.43 -7.78 -2.77
CA LEU A 27 7.36 -6.72 -2.36
C LEU A 27 8.78 -7.27 -2.21
N PRO A 28 9.81 -6.54 -2.66
CA PRO A 28 11.20 -6.97 -2.52
C PRO A 28 11.57 -7.14 -1.04
N ALA A 29 12.43 -8.12 -0.73
CA ALA A 29 12.79 -8.49 0.64
C ALA A 29 13.43 -7.33 1.41
N ASN A 30 14.25 -6.51 0.73
CA ASN A 30 14.88 -5.32 1.31
C ASN A 30 13.91 -4.12 1.45
N ARG A 31 12.68 -4.23 0.92
CA ARG A 31 11.67 -3.16 0.89
C ARG A 31 12.18 -1.85 0.27
N LEU A 32 13.13 -1.93 -0.65
CA LEU A 32 13.63 -0.78 -1.40
C LEU A 32 13.12 -0.82 -2.83
N VAL A 33 12.71 0.34 -3.34
CA VAL A 33 12.31 0.53 -4.74
C VAL A 33 13.02 1.75 -5.32
N SER A 34 13.39 1.64 -6.58
CA SER A 34 14.03 2.72 -7.33
C SER A 34 13.12 3.12 -8.47
N PHE A 35 12.85 4.41 -8.61
CA PHE A 35 12.10 4.92 -9.76
C PHE A 35 13.05 5.28 -10.89
N THR A 36 12.78 4.74 -12.07
CA THR A 36 13.49 5.03 -13.31
C THR A 36 12.49 5.47 -14.37
N LYS A 37 12.91 6.37 -15.26
CA LYS A 37 12.09 6.74 -16.42
C LYS A 37 11.91 5.50 -17.30
N SER A 38 10.67 5.22 -17.69
CA SER A 38 10.38 4.13 -18.63
C SER A 38 10.87 4.53 -20.04
N PRO A 39 11.51 3.64 -20.79
CA PRO A 39 11.88 3.92 -22.18
C PRO A 39 10.64 3.97 -23.10
N ASP A 40 9.55 3.28 -22.74
CA ASP A 40 8.38 3.09 -23.59
C ASP A 40 7.27 4.12 -23.34
N VAL A 41 7.40 4.93 -22.29
CA VAL A 41 6.35 5.84 -21.84
C VAL A 41 6.98 7.17 -21.40
N ASP A 42 6.58 8.27 -22.01
CA ASP A 42 7.04 9.61 -21.63
C ASP A 42 6.29 10.14 -20.40
N ILE A 43 6.47 9.43 -19.28
CA ILE A 43 6.02 9.84 -17.96
C ILE A 43 7.26 10.02 -17.10
N GLU A 44 7.43 11.23 -16.58
CA GLU A 44 8.48 11.52 -15.61
C GLU A 44 8.23 10.75 -14.30
N PRO A 45 9.30 10.26 -13.63
CA PRO A 45 9.19 9.70 -12.30
C PRO A 45 8.45 10.65 -11.35
N SER A 46 7.65 10.09 -10.44
CA SER A 46 6.91 10.90 -9.47
C SER A 46 7.84 11.86 -8.72
N SER A 47 7.41 13.12 -8.60
CA SER A 47 8.17 14.16 -7.90
C SER A 47 8.51 13.70 -6.46
N PRO A 48 9.77 13.86 -6.00
CA PRO A 48 10.16 13.49 -4.64
C PRO A 48 9.32 14.19 -3.57
N ILE A 49 8.90 15.43 -3.82
CA ILE A 49 8.05 16.21 -2.90
C ILE A 49 6.66 15.58 -2.78
N LEU A 50 6.11 15.07 -3.89
CA LEU A 50 4.80 14.41 -3.89
C LEU A 50 4.86 13.10 -3.10
N LEU A 51 5.94 12.32 -3.29
CA LEU A 51 6.17 11.08 -2.54
C LEU A 51 6.35 11.35 -1.04
N ALA A 52 7.11 12.38 -0.68
CA ALA A 52 7.30 12.80 0.71
C ALA A 52 5.98 13.27 1.35
N THR A 53 5.19 14.06 0.62
CA THR A 53 3.87 14.54 1.06
C THR A 53 2.92 13.37 1.30
N HIS A 54 2.86 12.43 0.36
CA HIS A 54 2.06 11.22 0.49
C HIS A 54 2.49 10.39 1.71
N ALA A 55 3.80 10.21 1.93
CA ALA A 55 4.31 9.50 3.08
C ALA A 55 3.93 10.18 4.41
N ALA A 56 4.02 11.51 4.48
CA ALA A 56 3.63 12.27 5.66
C ALA A 56 2.13 12.12 5.97
N ILE A 57 1.26 12.24 4.96
CA ILE A 57 -0.19 12.02 5.12
C ILE A 57 -0.48 10.61 5.64
N ALA A 58 0.14 9.60 5.02
CA ALA A 58 -0.06 8.22 5.42
C ALA A 58 0.39 7.96 6.87
N GLN A 59 1.52 8.55 7.30
CA GLN A 59 1.99 8.48 8.68
C GLN A 59 1.02 9.15 9.67
N ILE A 60 0.50 10.34 9.34
CA ILE A 60 -0.50 11.05 10.16
C ILE A 60 -1.75 10.19 10.33
N MET A 61 -2.28 9.66 9.22
CA MET A 61 -3.47 8.81 9.25
C MET A 61 -3.24 7.52 10.06
N ALA A 62 -2.04 6.92 9.95
CA ALA A 62 -1.68 5.74 10.74
C ALA A 62 -1.61 6.06 12.24
N ALA A 63 -0.97 7.17 12.61
CA ALA A 63 -0.88 7.63 13.99
C ALA A 63 -2.25 7.99 14.58
N ALA A 64 -3.13 8.59 13.78
CA ALA A 64 -4.52 8.89 14.15
C ALA A 64 -5.40 7.62 14.27
N GLY A 65 -4.88 6.44 13.94
CA GLY A 65 -5.62 5.18 14.04
C GLY A 65 -6.69 4.99 12.96
N VAL A 66 -6.65 5.79 11.89
CA VAL A 66 -7.64 5.73 10.80
C VAL A 66 -7.68 4.36 10.14
N ALA A 67 -6.52 3.70 10.00
CA ALA A 67 -6.45 2.33 9.47
C ALA A 67 -7.27 1.33 10.30
N ARG A 68 -7.25 1.45 11.64
CA ARG A 68 -8.06 0.61 12.52
C ARG A 68 -9.55 0.89 12.37
N ALA A 69 -9.93 2.17 12.32
CA ALA A 69 -11.32 2.56 12.11
C ALA A 69 -11.88 2.05 10.77
N ILE A 70 -11.09 2.12 9.68
CA ILE A 70 -11.47 1.57 8.38
C ILE A 70 -11.62 0.06 8.44
N ASN A 71 -10.68 -0.66 9.07
CA ASN A 71 -10.77 -2.12 9.18
C ASN A 71 -12.01 -2.55 9.98
N SER A 72 -12.30 -1.91 11.11
CA SER A 72 -13.52 -2.18 11.87
C SER A 72 -14.79 -1.90 11.06
N LEU A 73 -14.83 -0.80 10.29
CA LEU A 73 -15.96 -0.51 9.41
C LEU A 73 -16.15 -1.59 8.34
N ILE A 74 -15.06 -2.10 7.75
CA ILE A 74 -15.10 -3.18 6.76
C ILE A 74 -15.62 -4.47 7.40
N GLU A 75 -15.14 -4.83 8.59
CA GLU A 75 -15.61 -6.01 9.35
C GLU A 75 -17.10 -5.90 9.72
N ASP A 76 -17.52 -4.74 10.22
CA ASP A 76 -18.92 -4.47 10.57
C ASP A 76 -19.83 -4.59 9.34
N PHE A 77 -19.38 -4.06 8.19
CA PHE A 77 -20.14 -4.12 6.95
C PHE A 77 -20.22 -5.53 6.37
N ALA A 78 -19.12 -6.31 6.45
CA ALA A 78 -19.12 -7.71 6.03
C ALA A 78 -20.06 -8.56 6.89
N THR A 79 -20.08 -8.32 8.20
CA THR A 79 -21.00 -8.95 9.15
C THR A 79 -22.45 -8.60 8.83
N LEU A 80 -22.75 -7.31 8.59
CA LEU A 80 -24.09 -6.81 8.28
C LEU A 80 -24.64 -7.38 6.97
N LEU A 81 -23.79 -7.55 5.96
CA LEU A 81 -24.20 -8.15 4.69
C LEU A 81 -24.24 -9.68 4.72
N GLY A 82 -23.89 -10.33 5.85
CA GLY A 82 -23.83 -11.79 5.97
C GLY A 82 -22.79 -12.42 5.03
N VAL A 83 -21.81 -11.64 4.59
CA VAL A 83 -20.80 -12.08 3.62
C VAL A 83 -19.50 -12.37 4.34
N GLU A 84 -19.52 -13.38 5.21
CA GLU A 84 -18.31 -13.94 5.82
C GLU A 84 -17.34 -14.50 4.75
N HIS A 85 -17.84 -14.77 3.53
CA HIS A 85 -17.13 -15.45 2.46
C HIS A 85 -16.48 -14.58 1.37
N LEU A 86 -16.64 -13.25 1.37
CA LEU A 86 -15.96 -12.41 0.35
C LEU A 86 -14.47 -12.21 0.61
N PHE A 87 -13.94 -12.73 1.72
CA PHE A 87 -12.51 -12.64 2.03
C PHE A 87 -11.67 -13.79 1.48
N TYR A 88 -12.27 -14.86 0.90
CA TYR A 88 -11.49 -16.02 0.48
C TYR A 88 -12.20 -16.98 -0.49
N ASP A 89 -11.66 -17.15 -1.70
CA ASP A 89 -11.73 -18.45 -2.40
C ASP A 89 -10.53 -18.80 -3.29
N GLY A 90 -9.37 -18.14 -3.12
CA GLY A 90 -8.13 -18.42 -3.87
C GLY A 90 -7.52 -19.82 -3.65
N ARG A 91 -8.33 -20.85 -3.39
CA ARG A 91 -8.04 -22.25 -3.65
C ARG A 91 -8.05 -22.46 -5.16
N THR A 92 -6.88 -22.56 -5.75
CA THR A 92 -6.68 -23.59 -6.76
C THR A 92 -6.72 -24.91 -6.00
N ASP A 93 -7.82 -25.65 -6.12
CA ASP A 93 -7.83 -27.07 -5.78
C ASP A 93 -6.72 -27.73 -6.62
N GLU A 94 -5.67 -28.19 -5.94
CA GLU A 94 -4.60 -28.99 -6.56
C GLU A 94 -5.12 -30.42 -6.71
N ASN A 95 -5.35 -30.83 -7.97
CA ASN A 95 -5.37 -32.22 -8.43
C ASN A 95 -4.27 -32.39 -9.48
#